data_AF-A0A1G2DPT5-F1
#
_entry.id   AF-A0A1G2DPT5-F1
#
_cell.length_a   1.000
_cell.length_b   1.000
_cell.length_c   1.000
_cell.angle_alpha   90.00
_cell.angle_beta   90.00
_cell.angle_gamma   90.00
#
_symmetry.space_group_name_H-M   'P 1'
#
loop_
_entity.id
_entity.type
_entity.pdbx_description
1 polymer ?
#
loop_
_entity_poly.entity_id
_entity_poly.type
_entity_poly.pdbx_seq_one_letter_code
_entity_poly.pdbx_strand_id
1 'polypeptide(L)' 'MKTHFENKKLDWCKDELKVLLSRLVEGNYHTTAEFVFDHIAHTGVETDLNKSLKEKPSFDEFMDAE' A
#
# COMPACT_ATOMS: atom_id res chain seq x y z
N MET A 1 -4.27 12.88 -11.40
CA MET A 1 -5.59 12.97 -10.71
C MET A 1 -5.36 12.43 -9.30
N LYS A 2 -5.61 13.19 -8.21
CA LYS A 2 -5.21 12.73 -6.86
C LYS A 2 -5.95 11.44 -6.50
N THR A 3 -5.22 10.34 -6.43
CA THR A 3 -5.76 9.04 -6.03
C THR A 3 -6.08 9.13 -4.54
N HIS A 4 -7.37 9.12 -4.18
CA HIS A 4 -7.80 9.07 -2.78
C HIS A 4 -7.78 7.61 -2.34
N PHE A 5 -6.90 7.25 -1.41
CA PHE A 5 -6.93 5.92 -0.84
C PHE A 5 -7.99 5.86 0.26
N GLU A 6 -8.76 4.79 0.29
CA GLU A 6 -9.75 4.59 1.35
C GLU A 6 -9.09 4.27 2.71
N ASN A 7 -7.79 3.97 2.73
CA ASN A 7 -7.01 3.73 3.93
C ASN A 7 -6.22 4.99 4.35
N LYS A 8 -6.60 5.57 5.49
CA LYS A 8 -5.95 6.76 6.09
C LYS A 8 -4.45 6.59 6.36
N LYS A 9 -3.98 5.37 6.64
CA LYS A 9 -2.55 5.10 6.85
C LYS A 9 -1.80 5.28 5.54
N LEU A 10 -2.32 4.73 4.43
CA LEU A 10 -1.74 4.90 3.10
C LEU A 10 -1.74 6.36 2.68
N ASP A 11 -2.82 7.10 2.93
CA ASP A 11 -2.88 8.54 2.67
C ASP A 11 -1.82 9.32 3.47
N TRP A 12 -1.56 8.93 4.72
CA TRP A 12 -0.61 9.62 5.59
C TRP A 12 0.86 9.34 5.25
N CYS A 13 1.20 8.12 4.84
CA CYS A 13 2.59 7.73 4.55
C CYS A 13 2.87 7.45 3.07
N LYS A 14 2.00 7.89 2.15
CA LYS A 14 2.06 7.54 0.72
C LYS A 14 3.46 7.72 0.13
N ASP A 15 4.02 8.91 0.29
CA ASP A 15 5.25 9.31 -0.39
C ASP A 15 6.46 8.55 0.18
N GLU A 16 6.59 8.49 1.50
CA GLU A 16 7.67 7.76 2.17
C GLU A 16 7.57 6.25 1.93
N LEU A 17 6.35 5.70 1.91
CA LEU A 17 6.13 4.29 1.65
C LEU A 17 6.50 3.95 0.20
N LYS A 18 6.10 4.75 -0.79
CA LYS A 18 6.51 4.55 -2.19
C LYS A 18 8.03 4.54 -2.34
N VAL A 19 8.74 5.48 -1.70
CA VAL A 19 10.20 5.52 -1.76
C VAL A 19 10.83 4.25 -1.18
N LEU A 20 10.32 3.75 -0.06
CA LEU A 20 10.79 2.51 0.55
C LEU A 20 10.53 1.31 -0.38
N LEU A 21 9.32 1.17 -0.90
CA LEU A 21 8.91 0.06 -1.75
C LEU A 21 9.72 0.05 -3.07
N SER A 22 9.92 1.21 -3.70
CA SER A 22 10.75 1.32 -4.90
C SER A 22 12.20 0.87 -4.64
N ARG A 23 12.80 1.26 -3.52
CA ARG A 23 14.16 0.82 -3.16
C ARG A 23 14.27 -0.68 -2.94
N LEU A 24 13.23 -1.30 -2.37
CA LEU A 24 13.18 -2.76 -2.21
C LEU A 24 13.09 -3.45 -3.57
N VAL A 25 12.22 -2.96 -4.45
CA VAL A 25 12.06 -3.47 -5.82
C VAL A 25 13.38 -3.35 -6.62
N GLU A 26 14.02 -2.18 -6.58
CA GLU A 26 15.33 -1.95 -7.21
C GLU A 26 16.42 -2.90 -6.68
N GLY A 27 16.33 -3.27 -5.40
CA GLY A 27 17.21 -4.26 -4.76
C GLY A 27 16.85 -5.72 -5.05
N ASN A 28 15.88 -6.01 -5.91
CA ASN A 28 15.30 -7.33 -6.18
C ASN A 28 14.55 -7.97 -5.00
N TYR A 29 14.06 -7.18 -4.05
CA TYR A 29 13.26 -7.62 -2.90
C TYR A 29 11.74 -7.44 -3.11
N HIS A 30 11.23 -7.86 -4.27
CA HIS A 30 9.82 -7.68 -4.66
C HIS A 30 8.84 -8.24 -3.64
N THR A 31 9.02 -9.50 -3.22
CA THR A 31 8.17 -10.15 -2.21
C THR A 31 8.16 -9.41 -0.88
N THR A 32 9.29 -8.82 -0.48
CA THR A 32 9.37 -8.01 0.73
C THR A 32 8.60 -6.70 0.57
N ALA A 33 8.68 -6.07 -0.60
CA ALA A 33 7.94 -4.85 -0.90
C ALA A 33 6.42 -5.10 -0.83
N GLU A 34 5.94 -6.16 -1.50
CA GLU A 34 4.54 -6.59 -1.46
C GLU A 34 4.07 -6.86 -0.02
N PHE A 35 4.85 -7.60 0.76
CA PHE A 35 4.49 -7.92 2.14
C PHE A 35 4.39 -6.67 3.04
N VAL A 36 5.34 -5.72 2.89
CA VAL A 36 5.33 -4.46 3.65
C VAL A 36 4.11 -3.62 3.28
N PHE A 37 3.80 -3.52 1.98
CA PHE A 37 2.61 -2.85 1.49
C PHE A 37 1.35 -3.49 2.06
N ASP A 38 1.17 -4.80 1.91
CA ASP A 38 0.00 -5.54 2.39
C ASP A 38 -0.21 -5.36 3.89
N HIS A 39 0.87 -5.40 4.67
CA HIS A 39 0.80 -5.18 6.09
C HIS A 39 0.26 -3.78 6.40
N ILE A 40 0.72 -2.73 5.72
CA ILE A 40 0.28 -1.36 6.00
C ILE A 40 -1.13 -1.09 5.45
N ALA A 41 -1.39 -1.57 4.23
CA ALA A 41 -2.64 -1.39 3.50
C ALA A 41 -3.82 -2.16 4.11
N HIS A 42 -3.57 -3.34 4.70
CA HIS A 42 -4.65 -4.25 5.07
C HIS A 42 -4.73 -4.57 6.56
N THR A 43 -3.78 -4.11 7.39
CA THR A 43 -3.90 -4.25 8.85
C THR A 43 -4.64 -3.07 9.48
N GLY A 44 -5.63 -3.34 10.33
CA GLY A 44 -6.39 -2.34 11.06
C GLY A 44 -7.80 -2.80 11.41
N VAL A 45 -8.42 -2.14 12.39
CA VAL A 45 -9.77 -2.47 12.88
C VAL A 45 -10.84 -2.20 11.81
N GLU A 46 -10.59 -1.30 10.86
CA GLU A 46 -11.54 -0.91 9.82
C GLU A 46 -11.63 -1.93 8.66
N THR A 47 -10.57 -2.69 8.35
CA THR A 47 -10.58 -3.71 7.28
C THR A 47 -11.25 -5.03 7.71
N ASP A 48 -11.38 -5.28 9.02
CA ASP A 48 -12.11 -6.44 9.54
C ASP A 48 -13.63 -6.27 9.43
N LEU A 49 -14.12 -5.03 9.41
CA LEU A 49 -15.54 -4.71 9.22
C LEU A 49 -15.96 -4.78 7.75
N ASN A 50 -15.04 -4.47 6.82
CA ASN A 50 -15.32 -4.52 5.39
C ASN A 50 -14.24 -5.32 4.64
N LYS A 51 -14.58 -6.58 4.30
CA LYS A 51 -13.68 -7.53 3.64
C LYS A 51 -13.16 -7.04 2.29
N SER A 52 -13.90 -6.19 1.57
CA SER A 52 -13.44 -5.67 0.27
C SER A 52 -12.25 -4.74 0.40
N LEU A 53 -12.05 -4.11 1.56
CA LEU A 53 -10.90 -3.26 1.85
C LEU A 53 -9.62 -4.06 2.11
N LYS A 54 -9.69 -5.39 2.25
CA LYS A 54 -8.50 -6.25 2.30
C LYS A 54 -7.92 -6.54 0.92
N GLU A 55 -8.67 -6.21 -0.13
CA GLU A 55 -8.29 -6.48 -1.52
C GLU A 55 -7.90 -5.21 -2.27
N LYS A 56 -8.08 -4.02 -1.67
CA LYS A 56 -7.84 -2.73 -2.33
C LYS A 56 -7.18 -1.70 -1.40
N PRO A 57 -6.28 -0.85 -1.92
CA PRO A 57 -5.69 -0.91 -3.27
C PRO A 57 -4.71 -2.10 -3.41
N SER A 58 -4.45 -2.55 -4.64
CA SER A 58 -3.36 -3.50 -4.88
C SER A 58 -1.99 -2.83 -4.80
N PHE A 59 -0.92 -3.63 -4.70
CA PHE A 59 0.45 -3.12 -4.69
C PHE A 59 0.75 -2.29 -5.95
N ASP A 60 0.44 -2.82 -7.14
CA ASP A 60 0.69 -2.15 -8.41
C ASP A 60 -0.13 -0.85 -8.53
N GLU A 61 -1.43 -0.90 -8.16
CA GLU A 61 -2.29 0.29 -8.14
C GLU A 61 -1.74 1.37 -7.21
N PHE A 62 -1.23 0.97 -6.04
CA PHE A 62 -0.59 1.89 -5.12
C PHE A 62 0.68 2.49 -5.73
N MET A 63 1.54 1.70 -6.37
CA MET A 63 2.79 2.17 -6.97
C MET A 63 2.55 3.12 -8.16
N ASP A 64 1.53 2.86 -9.00
CA ASP A 64 1.20 3.66 -10.18
C ASP A 64 0.43 4.95 -9.87
N ALA A 65 -0.17 5.06 -8.68
CA ALA A 65 -0.99 6.22 -8.30
C ALA A 65 -0.21 7.55 -8.19
N GLU A 66 -0.52 8.55 -9.02
CA GLU A 66 -0.05 9.95 -8.84
C GLU A 66 -0.42 10.53 -7.47
#